data_AF-A0A9P6D175-F1
#
_entry.id   AF-A0A9P6D175-F1
#
_cell.length_a   1.000
_cell.length_b   1.000
_cell.length_c   1.000
_cell.angle_alpha   90.00
_cell.angle_beta   90.00
_cell.angle_gamma   90.00
#
_symmetry.space_group_name_H-M   'P 1'
#
loop_
_entity.id
_entity.type
_entity.pdbx_description
1 polymer ?
#
loop_
_entity_poly.entity_id
_entity_poly.type
_entity_poly.pdbx_seq_one_letter_code
_entity_poly.pdbx_strand_id
1 'polypeptide(L)'
;MQLQHATAIKSKISNLQKQNKAETYSVGMVLWYFPLGGGAAKKAQLLPIHDPWNGTTPAVDVLTAMKDKIKEAHAAAPSRLDLDFTKVGFGINLSAKSVLNLEMTPDIIGGTLASMFSILKGKQKLSESDVKSRTLSLRLYLYENFVVRSRTFNNLM
;
A
#
# COMPACT_ATOMS: atom_id res chain seq x y z
N MET A 1 -31.41 -6.55 -38.31
CA MET A 1 -30.70 -5.31 -37.88
C MET A 1 -30.35 -5.25 -36.39
N GLN A 2 -31.19 -5.75 -35.45
CA GLN A 2 -30.89 -5.65 -34.00
C GLN A 2 -29.67 -6.48 -33.51
N LEU A 3 -29.41 -7.66 -34.12
CA LEU A 3 -28.29 -8.53 -33.75
C LEU A 3 -26.90 -7.92 -34.04
N GLN A 4 -26.74 -7.17 -35.13
CA GLN A 4 -25.48 -6.50 -35.46
C GLN A 4 -25.17 -5.33 -34.50
N HIS A 5 -26.20 -4.59 -34.07
CA HIS A 5 -26.06 -3.53 -33.07
C HIS A 5 -25.68 -4.09 -31.69
N ALA A 6 -26.30 -5.19 -31.25
CA ALA A 6 -25.99 -5.83 -29.98
C ALA A 6 -24.53 -6.34 -29.93
N THR A 7 -24.06 -6.94 -31.03
CA THR A 7 -22.65 -7.41 -31.14
C THR A 7 -21.66 -6.24 -31.16
N ALA A 8 -21.97 -5.14 -31.84
CA ALA A 8 -21.13 -3.94 -31.86
C ALA A 8 -21.02 -3.27 -30.49
N ILE A 9 -22.12 -3.20 -29.73
CA ILE A 9 -22.13 -2.68 -28.36
C ILE A 9 -21.33 -3.59 -27.42
N LYS A 10 -21.52 -4.91 -27.52
CA LYS A 10 -20.78 -5.88 -26.69
C LYS A 10 -19.26 -5.84 -26.96
N SER A 11 -18.88 -5.66 -28.22
CA SER A 11 -17.49 -5.42 -28.64
C SER A 11 -16.94 -4.12 -28.03
N LYS A 12 -17.68 -3.01 -28.11
CA LYS A 12 -17.28 -1.73 -27.48
C LYS A 12 -17.12 -1.86 -25.97
N ILE A 13 -18.06 -2.51 -25.28
CA ILE A 13 -17.97 -2.74 -23.83
C ILE A 13 -16.75 -3.60 -23.49
N SER A 14 -16.50 -4.68 -24.24
CA SER A 14 -15.32 -5.53 -24.03
C SER A 14 -14.02 -4.77 -24.24
N ASN A 15 -13.95 -3.91 -25.27
CA ASN A 15 -12.77 -3.10 -25.54
C ASN A 15 -12.55 -2.02 -24.48
N LEU A 16 -13.62 -1.36 -24.01
CA LEU A 16 -13.56 -0.42 -22.89
C LEU A 16 -13.13 -1.13 -21.60
N GLN A 17 -13.64 -2.32 -21.32
CA GLN A 17 -13.22 -3.13 -20.17
C GLN A 17 -11.74 -3.54 -20.28
N LYS A 18 -11.25 -3.86 -21.48
CA LYS A 18 -9.83 -4.18 -21.72
C LYS A 18 -8.94 -2.95 -21.57
N GLN A 19 -9.33 -1.78 -22.07
CA GLN A 19 -8.62 -0.53 -21.84
C GLN A 19 -8.59 -0.15 -20.36
N ASN A 20 -9.72 -0.27 -19.66
CA ASN A 20 -9.80 0.07 -18.24
C ASN A 20 -8.99 -0.91 -17.36
N LYS A 21 -8.96 -2.21 -17.70
CA LYS A 21 -8.01 -3.17 -17.10
C LYS A 21 -6.55 -2.83 -17.42
N ALA A 22 -6.28 -2.30 -18.62
CA ALA A 22 -4.97 -1.78 -19.00
C ALA A 22 -4.65 -0.41 -18.35
N GLU A 23 -5.51 0.10 -17.47
CA GLU A 23 -5.24 1.26 -16.62
C GLU A 23 -5.32 0.91 -15.13
N THR A 24 -5.65 -0.33 -14.79
CA THR A 24 -5.73 -0.76 -13.38
C THR A 24 -4.36 -1.20 -12.88
N TYR A 25 -4.01 -0.75 -11.68
CA TYR A 25 -2.83 -1.16 -10.93
C TYR A 25 -3.27 -1.79 -9.62
N SER A 26 -2.56 -2.81 -9.14
CA SER A 26 -2.78 -3.35 -7.80
C SER A 26 -1.81 -2.70 -6.83
N VAL A 27 -2.27 -2.24 -5.67
CA VAL A 27 -1.39 -1.73 -4.62
C VAL A 27 -1.54 -2.63 -3.40
N GLY A 28 -0.42 -3.25 -3.00
CA GLY A 28 -0.31 -4.08 -1.81
C GLY A 28 0.46 -3.36 -0.72
N MET A 29 0.00 -3.43 0.53
CA MET A 29 0.69 -2.83 1.67
C MET A 29 0.75 -3.80 2.84
N VAL A 30 1.95 -3.98 3.38
CA VAL A 30 2.21 -4.81 4.57
C VAL A 30 2.77 -3.93 5.68
N LEU A 31 2.19 -4.04 6.88
CA LEU A 31 2.66 -3.30 8.05
C LEU A 31 3.90 -3.95 8.68
N TRP A 32 4.92 -3.11 8.89
CA TRP A 32 6.13 -3.41 9.64
C TRP A 32 6.34 -2.32 10.70
N TYR A 33 6.99 -2.67 11.81
CA TYR A 33 7.25 -1.73 12.89
C TYR A 33 8.66 -1.89 13.47
N PHE A 34 9.23 -0.80 13.96
CA PHE A 34 10.45 -0.81 14.76
C PHE A 34 10.08 -0.93 16.24
N PRO A 35 10.61 -1.93 16.98
CA PRO A 35 10.26 -2.16 18.37
C PRO A 35 10.88 -1.12 19.32
N LEU A 36 10.24 -0.91 20.46
CA LEU A 36 10.80 -0.15 21.58
C LEU A 36 12.12 -0.78 22.04
N GLY A 37 13.16 0.05 22.18
CA GLY A 37 14.50 -0.39 22.61
C GLY A 37 15.54 -0.48 21.49
N GLY A 38 15.16 -0.21 20.24
CA GLY A 38 16.09 -0.20 19.10
C GLY A 38 16.39 -1.62 18.64
N GLY A 39 15.85 -1.98 17.48
CA GLY A 39 16.04 -3.29 16.87
C GLY A 39 15.61 -3.30 15.41
N ALA A 40 15.82 -4.44 14.74
CA ALA A 40 15.38 -4.60 13.37
C ALA A 40 13.85 -4.52 13.26
N ALA A 41 13.36 -3.99 12.13
CA ALA A 41 11.93 -3.92 11.86
C ALA A 41 11.30 -5.32 11.87
N LYS A 42 10.13 -5.44 12.47
CA LYS A 42 9.33 -6.68 12.56
C LYS A 42 8.05 -6.55 11.76
N LYS A 43 7.61 -7.64 11.15
CA LYS A 43 6.31 -7.69 10.49
C LYS A 43 5.21 -7.71 11.55
N ALA A 44 4.20 -6.84 11.42
CA ALA A 44 3.03 -6.89 12.28
C ALA A 44 2.20 -8.16 12.00
N GLN A 45 1.49 -8.65 13.03
CA GLN A 45 0.51 -9.72 12.87
C GLN A 45 -0.80 -9.18 12.28
N LEU A 46 -0.69 -8.52 11.13
CA LEU A 46 -1.78 -7.94 10.37
C LEU A 46 -1.76 -8.53 8.96
N LEU A 47 -2.95 -8.84 8.42
CA LEU A 47 -3.06 -9.30 7.04
C LEU A 47 -2.61 -8.19 6.07
N PRO A 48 -1.89 -8.52 4.99
CA PRO A 48 -1.62 -7.59 3.91
C PRO A 48 -2.91 -7.02 3.32
N ILE A 49 -2.93 -5.72 3.05
CA ILE A 49 -4.03 -5.07 2.34
C ILE A 49 -3.66 -4.98 0.87
N HIS A 50 -4.58 -5.39 -0.01
CA HIS A 50 -4.39 -5.38 -1.45
C HIS A 50 -5.64 -4.85 -2.13
N ASP A 51 -5.51 -3.77 -2.88
CA ASP A 51 -6.62 -3.15 -3.59
C ASP A 51 -6.26 -2.79 -5.03
N PRO A 52 -7.21 -2.90 -5.97
CA PRO A 52 -7.06 -2.36 -7.31
C PRO A 52 -7.36 -0.85 -7.36
N TRP A 53 -6.60 -0.12 -8.17
CA TRP A 53 -6.70 1.32 -8.34
C TRP A 53 -6.59 1.71 -9.82
N ASN A 54 -7.30 2.77 -10.22
CA ASN A 54 -7.10 3.33 -11.55
C ASN A 54 -5.76 4.09 -11.60
N GLY A 55 -5.02 3.95 -12.68
CA GLY A 55 -3.73 4.58 -12.88
C GLY A 55 -3.78 6.11 -12.92
N THR A 56 -4.94 6.69 -13.18
CA THR A 56 -5.18 8.15 -13.16
C THR A 56 -5.42 8.69 -11.75
N THR A 57 -5.70 7.83 -10.76
CA THR A 57 -5.88 8.26 -9.38
C THR A 57 -4.60 8.92 -8.86
N PRO A 58 -4.67 10.07 -8.16
CA PRO A 58 -3.49 10.69 -7.55
C PRO A 58 -2.76 9.71 -6.63
N ALA A 59 -1.43 9.62 -6.77
CA ALA A 59 -0.64 8.66 -6.02
C ALA A 59 -0.72 8.91 -4.49
N VAL A 60 -0.77 10.18 -4.09
CA VAL A 60 -0.93 10.58 -2.68
C VAL A 60 -2.25 10.07 -2.08
N ASP A 61 -3.35 10.11 -2.84
CA ASP A 61 -4.67 9.66 -2.37
C ASP A 61 -4.67 8.13 -2.19
N VAL A 62 -4.06 7.41 -3.13
CA VAL A 62 -3.90 5.94 -3.04
C VAL A 62 -3.10 5.57 -1.80
N LEU A 63 -1.95 6.20 -1.58
CA LEU A 63 -1.09 5.92 -0.42
C LEU A 63 -1.78 6.26 0.90
N THR A 64 -2.51 7.39 0.94
CA THR A 64 -3.27 7.82 2.12
C THR A 64 -4.38 6.83 2.44
N ALA A 65 -5.18 6.44 1.44
CA ALA A 65 -6.25 5.47 1.63
C ALA A 65 -5.72 4.10 2.10
N MET A 66 -4.61 3.62 1.52
CA MET A 66 -3.98 2.37 1.97
C MET A 66 -3.47 2.48 3.41
N LYS A 67 -2.87 3.61 3.79
CA LYS A 67 -2.42 3.87 5.17
C LYS A 67 -3.60 3.86 6.14
N ASP A 68 -4.70 4.50 5.77
CA ASP A 68 -5.90 4.59 6.62
C ASP A 68 -6.54 3.22 6.83
N LYS A 69 -6.60 2.39 5.78
CA LYS A 69 -7.04 1.00 5.89
C LYS A 69 -6.14 0.18 6.82
N ILE A 70 -4.81 0.34 6.73
CA ILE A 70 -3.88 -0.32 7.66
C ILE A 70 -4.11 0.16 9.10
N LYS A 71 -4.36 1.45 9.29
CA LYS A 71 -4.66 2.04 10.61
C LYS A 71 -5.94 1.47 11.21
N GLU A 72 -7.00 1.38 10.41
CA GLU A 72 -8.28 0.79 10.81
C GLU A 72 -8.12 -0.69 11.19
N ALA A 73 -7.48 -1.47 10.31
CA ALA A 73 -7.25 -2.89 10.54
C ALA A 73 -6.36 -3.15 11.78
N HIS A 74 -5.37 -2.28 12.02
CA HIS A 74 -4.55 -2.31 13.23
C HIS A 74 -5.35 -1.96 14.49
N ALA A 75 -6.23 -0.95 14.44
CA ALA A 75 -7.05 -0.55 15.57
C ALA A 75 -8.02 -1.67 16.01
N ALA A 76 -8.51 -2.46 15.06
CA ALA A 76 -9.37 -3.62 15.27
C ALA A 76 -8.63 -4.89 15.74
N ALA A 77 -7.29 -4.90 15.72
CA ALA A 77 -6.51 -6.08 16.07
C ALA A 77 -6.51 -6.36 17.60
N PRO A 78 -6.71 -7.62 18.03
CA PRO A 78 -6.85 -7.98 19.44
C PRO A 78 -5.56 -7.80 20.28
N SER A 79 -4.38 -7.94 19.66
CA SER A 79 -3.05 -7.76 20.29
C SER A 79 -2.32 -6.56 19.69
N ARG A 80 -2.96 -5.38 19.72
CA ARG A 80 -2.38 -4.17 19.12
C ARG A 80 -1.22 -3.62 19.94
N LEU A 81 -0.10 -3.43 19.25
CA LEU A 81 0.99 -2.58 19.70
C LEU A 81 0.52 -1.13 19.64
N ASP A 82 1.12 -0.24 20.43
CA ASP A 82 0.88 1.18 20.26
C ASP A 82 1.83 1.68 19.16
N LEU A 83 1.31 2.07 18.00
CA LEU A 83 2.12 2.43 16.82
C LEU A 83 1.88 3.90 16.45
N ASP A 84 2.96 4.61 16.12
CA ASP A 84 2.91 5.98 15.64
C ASP A 84 2.61 6.04 14.14
N PHE A 85 1.41 6.49 13.78
CA PHE A 85 1.01 6.71 12.38
C PHE A 85 1.33 8.12 11.87
N THR A 86 1.95 8.98 12.68
CA THR A 86 2.38 10.33 12.27
C THR A 86 3.72 10.30 11.54
N LYS A 87 4.62 9.41 11.95
CA LYS A 87 5.93 9.18 11.32
C LYS A 87 5.92 7.85 10.58
N VAL A 88 5.63 7.91 9.28
CA VAL A 88 5.59 6.73 8.42
C VAL A 88 6.78 6.68 7.48
N GLY A 89 7.42 5.52 7.41
CA GLY A 89 8.37 5.18 6.36
C GLY A 89 7.73 4.26 5.32
N PHE A 90 8.24 4.28 4.10
CA PHE A 90 7.82 3.34 3.07
C PHE A 90 8.99 2.50 2.59
N GLY A 91 8.72 1.24 2.32
CA GLY A 91 9.62 0.33 1.63
C GLY A 91 8.97 -0.23 0.39
N ILE A 92 9.77 -0.62 -0.60
CA ILE A 92 9.32 -1.31 -1.80
C ILE A 92 10.05 -2.64 -1.93
N ASN A 93 9.30 -3.72 -2.15
CA ASN A 93 9.89 -5.04 -2.33
C ASN A 93 10.51 -5.12 -3.74
N LEU A 94 11.83 -5.31 -3.82
CA LEU A 94 12.51 -5.64 -5.08
C LEU A 94 12.47 -7.13 -5.37
N SER A 95 12.44 -7.94 -4.31
CA SER A 95 12.30 -9.39 -4.37
C SER A 95 11.74 -9.90 -3.05
N ALA A 96 11.52 -11.22 -2.94
CA ALA A 96 11.11 -11.83 -1.68
C ALA A 96 12.09 -11.56 -0.52
N LYS A 97 13.38 -11.30 -0.81
CA LYS A 97 14.43 -11.12 0.19
C LYS A 97 15.01 -9.70 0.25
N SER A 98 14.66 -8.82 -0.69
CA SER A 98 15.24 -7.48 -0.81
C SER A 98 14.16 -6.40 -0.77
N VAL A 99 14.39 -5.39 0.06
CA VAL A 99 13.55 -4.20 0.18
C VAL A 99 14.41 -2.97 0.09
N LEU A 100 13.95 -2.01 -0.72
CA LEU A 100 14.51 -0.68 -0.71
C LEU A 100 13.64 0.24 0.13
N ASN A 101 14.28 1.06 0.95
CA ASN A 101 13.60 2.22 1.53
C ASN A 101 13.20 3.16 0.39
N LEU A 102 11.93 3.56 0.40
CA LEU A 102 11.36 4.46 -0.57
C LEU A 102 11.11 5.80 0.11
N GLU A 103 11.94 6.78 -0.24
CA GLU A 103 11.69 8.16 0.12
C GLU A 103 10.51 8.69 -0.72
N MET A 104 9.45 9.14 -0.06
CA MET A 104 8.25 9.66 -0.72
C MET A 104 8.43 11.14 -1.06
N THR A 105 9.33 11.40 -2.00
CA THR A 105 9.62 12.75 -2.49
C THR A 105 8.51 13.27 -3.41
N PRO A 106 8.32 14.60 -3.53
CA PRO A 106 7.26 15.17 -4.37
C PRO A 106 7.30 14.71 -5.83
N ASP A 107 8.47 14.41 -6.41
CA ASP A 107 8.57 13.87 -7.77
C ASP A 107 7.98 12.46 -7.90
N ILE A 108 7.98 11.68 -6.82
CA ILE A 108 7.45 10.31 -6.81
C ILE A 108 5.94 10.31 -6.59
N ILE A 109 5.43 11.15 -5.68
CA ILE A 109 4.02 11.13 -5.25
C ILE A 109 3.15 12.25 -5.82
N GLY A 110 3.75 13.26 -6.47
CA GLY A 110 3.04 14.44 -6.97
C GLY A 110 2.22 14.21 -8.24
N GLY A 111 2.30 13.03 -8.83
CA GLY A 111 1.55 12.64 -10.03
C GLY A 111 0.44 11.62 -9.77
N THR A 112 0.02 10.97 -10.84
CA THR A 112 -0.92 9.84 -10.76
C THR A 112 -0.20 8.55 -10.36
N LEU A 113 -0.96 7.52 -9.98
CA LEU A 113 -0.43 6.19 -9.69
C LEU A 113 0.35 5.61 -10.88
N ALA A 114 -0.11 5.81 -12.12
CA ALA A 114 0.59 5.39 -13.32
C ALA A 114 1.93 6.12 -13.50
N SER A 115 1.97 7.42 -13.20
CA SER A 115 3.21 8.21 -13.22
C SER A 115 4.19 7.72 -12.16
N MET A 116 3.73 7.54 -10.92
CA MET A 116 4.53 6.97 -9.83
C MET A 116 5.10 5.60 -10.23
N PHE A 117 4.26 4.70 -10.75
CA PHE A 117 4.69 3.38 -11.21
C PHE A 117 5.76 3.48 -12.31
N SER A 118 5.58 4.36 -13.28
CA SER A 118 6.53 4.57 -14.37
C SER A 118 7.87 5.13 -13.87
N ILE A 119 7.85 6.07 -12.93
CA ILE A 119 9.05 6.62 -12.30
C ILE A 119 9.80 5.52 -11.52
N LEU A 120 9.08 4.73 -10.72
CA LEU A 120 9.69 3.63 -9.96
C LEU A 120 10.26 2.55 -10.88
N LYS A 121 9.57 2.23 -11.98
CA LYS A 121 10.08 1.34 -13.03
C LYS A 121 11.37 1.91 -13.65
N GLY A 122 11.37 3.19 -14.04
CA GLY A 122 12.53 3.86 -14.63
C GLY A 122 13.73 3.93 -13.69
N LYS A 123 13.49 4.11 -12.40
CA LYS A 123 14.52 4.08 -11.33
C LYS A 123 14.91 2.64 -10.91
N GLN A 124 14.43 1.60 -11.60
CA GLN A 124 14.67 0.18 -11.29
C GLN A 124 14.31 -0.21 -9.83
N LYS A 125 13.25 0.43 -9.29
CA LYS A 125 12.76 0.19 -7.93
C LYS A 125 11.61 -0.83 -7.87
N LEU A 126 11.24 -1.43 -9.00
CA LEU A 126 10.20 -2.46 -9.09
C LEU A 126 10.80 -3.79 -9.50
N SER A 127 10.28 -4.88 -8.94
CA SER A 127 10.60 -6.23 -9.41
C SER A 127 10.03 -6.47 -10.82
N GLU A 128 10.61 -7.41 -11.58
CA GLU A 128 10.05 -7.78 -12.89
C GLU A 128 8.61 -8.31 -12.78
N SER A 129 8.30 -9.05 -11.70
CA SER A 129 6.96 -9.54 -11.42
C SER A 129 5.97 -8.41 -11.17
N ASP A 130 6.38 -7.38 -10.43
CA ASP A 130 5.57 -6.19 -10.17
C ASP A 130 5.32 -5.42 -11.48
N VAL A 131 6.34 -5.29 -12.33
CA VAL A 131 6.20 -4.65 -13.66
C VAL A 131 5.21 -5.42 -14.55
N LYS A 132 5.30 -6.75 -14.62
CA LYS A 132 4.41 -7.59 -15.43
C LYS A 132 2.98 -7.58 -14.92
N SER A 133 2.80 -7.67 -13.60
CA SER A 133 1.47 -7.72 -12.97
C SER A 133 0.86 -6.34 -12.70
N ARG A 134 1.62 -5.26 -12.92
CA ARG A 134 1.25 -3.88 -12.59
C ARG A 134 0.89 -3.72 -11.11
N THR A 135 1.70 -4.36 -10.27
CA THR A 135 1.53 -4.37 -8.83
C THR A 135 2.55 -3.46 -8.17
N LEU A 136 2.14 -2.70 -7.17
CA LEU A 136 3.01 -1.93 -6.31
C LEU A 136 3.01 -2.58 -4.92
N SER A 137 4.06 -3.34 -4.62
CA SER A 137 4.21 -4.10 -3.38
C SER A 137 4.98 -3.31 -2.32
N LEU A 138 4.26 -2.65 -1.41
CA LEU A 138 4.81 -1.73 -0.42
C LEU A 138 4.88 -2.32 0.99
N ARG A 139 5.83 -1.82 1.77
CA ARG A 139 5.88 -1.94 3.23
C ARG A 139 5.62 -0.57 3.83
N LEU A 140 4.75 -0.53 4.83
CA LEU A 140 4.58 0.63 5.70
C LEU A 140 5.38 0.39 6.97
N TYR A 141 6.35 1.25 7.26
CA TYR A 141 7.17 1.20 8.46
C TYR A 141 6.68 2.22 9.48
N LEU A 142 6.31 1.74 10.66
CA LEU A 142 5.93 2.56 11.81
C LEU A 142 6.91 2.35 12.96
N TYR A 143 6.82 3.20 13.98
CA TYR A 143 7.56 3.04 15.23
C TYR A 143 6.58 2.69 16.35
N GLU A 144 6.97 1.79 17.25
CA GLU A 144 6.22 1.59 18.49
C GLU A 144 6.33 2.86 19.37
N ASN A 145 5.19 3.29 19.92
CA ASN A 145 5.11 4.39 20.86
C ASN A 145 5.47 3.94 22.27
N PHE A 146 6.28 4.75 22.96
CA PHE A 146 6.52 4.59 24.39
C PHE A 146 5.36 5.21 25.17
N VAL A 147 4.22 4.53 25.23
CA VAL A 147 3.19 4.88 26.21
C VAL A 147 3.49 4.09 27.48
N VAL A 148 3.98 4.79 28.51
CA VAL A 148 3.98 4.27 29.89
C VAL A 148 2.52 3.98 30.22
N ARG A 149 2.09 2.73 30.07
CA ARG A 149 0.85 2.28 30.67
C ARG A 149 1.09 2.32 32.18
N SER A 150 0.75 3.44 32.82
CA SER A 150 0.54 3.50 34.25
C SER A 150 -0.52 2.44 34.54
N ARG A 151 -0.08 1.24 34.94
CA ARG A 151 -0.93 0.29 35.62
C ARG A 151 -1.35 1.01 36.89
N THR A 152 -2.53 1.60 36.87
CA THR A 152 -3.24 1.92 38.09
C THR A 152 -3.46 0.59 38.78
N PHE A 153 -2.51 0.21 39.64
CA PHE A 153 -2.77 -0.74 40.70
C PHE A 153 -3.82 -0.05 41.56
N ASN A 154 -5.09 -0.35 41.32
CA ASN A 154 -6.12 -0.11 42.30
C ASN A 154 -5.71 -0.93 43.52
N ASN A 155 -5.10 -0.24 44.49
CA ASN A 155 -5.03 -0.72 45.85
C ASN A 155 -6.47 -0.93 46.31
N LEU A 156 -6.90 -2.19 46.30
CA LEU A 156 -7.97 -2.65 47.17
C LEU A 156 -7.41 -2.54 48.60
N MET A 157 -7.72 -1.43 49.26
CA MET A 157 -7.92 -1.41 50.72
C MET A 157 -9.40 -1.57 50.99
#